data_AF-A0A6N7Y6H4-F1
#
_entry.id   AF-A0A6N7Y6H4-F1
#
_cell.length_a   1.000
_cell.length_b   1.000
_cell.length_c   1.000
_cell.angle_alpha   90.00
_cell.angle_beta   90.00
_cell.angle_gamma   90.00
#
_symmetry.space_group_name_H-M   'P 1'
#
loop_
_entity.id
_entity.type
_entity.pdbx_description
1 polymer ?
#
loop_
_entity_poly.entity_id
_entity_poly.type
_entity_poly.pdbx_seq_one_letter_code
_entity_poly.pdbx_strand_id
1 'polypeptide(L)' 'MYKYLYVSLICGLLAGAGIFLKIPIFPSFFLPVIIGAIGIIAALITIPNKEINGLLKLGGVLINLMPILGALTMVQ' A
#
# COMPACT_ATOMS: atom_id res chain seq x y z
N MET A 1 11.56 -7.82 11.23
CA MET A 1 11.22 -6.67 10.37
C MET A 1 10.51 -7.07 9.08
N TYR A 2 10.86 -8.21 8.47
CA TYR A 2 10.16 -8.76 7.29
C TYR A 2 8.63 -8.85 7.43
N LYS A 3 8.09 -9.15 8.62
CA LYS A 3 6.65 -9.12 8.88
C LYS A 3 5.96 -7.81 8.46
N TYR A 4 6.60 -6.66 8.66
CA TYR A 4 6.04 -5.36 8.27
C TYR A 4 6.10 -5.14 6.76
N LEU A 5 7.12 -5.69 6.09
CA LEU A 5 7.17 -5.70 4.63
C LEU A 5 6.03 -6.55 4.05
N TYR A 6 5.75 -7.73 4.62
CA TYR A 6 4.61 -8.56 4.19
C TYR A 6 3.27 -7.86 4.41
N VAL A 7 3.08 -7.21 5.56
CA VAL A 7 1.88 -6.40 5.83
C VAL A 7 1.75 -5.29 4.77
N SER A 8 2.84 -4.59 4.46
CA SER A 8 2.88 -3.57 3.42
C SER A 8 2.46 -4.10 2.05
N LEU A 9 2.92 -5.29 1.66
CA LEU A 9 2.58 -5.92 0.39
C LEU A 9 1.09 -6.32 0.32
N ILE A 10 0.55 -6.90 1.40
CA ILE A 10 -0.87 -7.27 1.48
C ILE A 10 -1.76 -6.01 1.43
N CYS A 11 -1.38 -4.96 2.17
CA CYS A 11 -2.06 -3.67 2.11
C CYS A 11 -2.05 -3.10 0.69
N GLY A 12 -0.91 -3.12 0.00
CA GLY A 12 -0.78 -2.59 -1.36
C GLY A 12 -1.65 -3.35 -2.35
N LEU A 13 -1.69 -4.68 -2.23
CA LEU A 13 -2.57 -5.53 -3.03
C LEU A 13 -4.04 -5.18 -2.82
N LEU A 14 -4.49 -5.06 -1.56
CA LEU A 14 -5.87 -4.75 -1.23
C LEU A 14 -6.26 -3.32 -1.64
N ALA A 15 -5.38 -2.35 -1.44
CA ALA A 15 -5.60 -0.97 -1.86
C ALA A 15 -5.70 -0.87 -3.39
N GLY A 16 -4.75 -1.48 -4.11
CA GLY A 16 -4.75 -1.51 -5.57
C GLY A 16 -5.97 -2.22 -6.14
N ALA A 17 -6.34 -3.37 -5.57
CA ALA A 17 -7.52 -4.10 -6.00
C ALA A 17 -8.80 -3.28 -5.73
N GLY A 18 -8.94 -2.67 -4.56
CA GLY A 18 -10.08 -1.81 -4.22
C GLY A 18 -10.22 -0.57 -5.12
N ILE A 19 -9.10 0.05 -5.49
CA ILE A 19 -9.10 1.31 -6.26
C ILE A 19 -9.17 1.05 -7.77
N PHE A 20 -8.31 0.19 -8.31
CA PHE A 20 -8.20 -0.03 -9.75
C PHE A 20 -9.19 -1.05 -10.29
N LEU A 21 -9.51 -2.11 -9.53
CA LEU A 21 -10.43 -3.16 -9.99
C LEU A 21 -11.88 -2.92 -9.54
N LYS A 22 -12.13 -1.91 -8.69
CA LYS A 22 -13.46 -1.53 -8.18
C LYS A 22 -14.23 -2.73 -7.62
N ILE A 23 -13.56 -3.57 -6.83
CA ILE A 23 -14.17 -4.79 -6.27
C ILE A 23 -15.34 -4.40 -5.34
N PRO A 24 -16.51 -5.05 -5.45
CA PRO A 24 -17.72 -4.66 -4.71
C PRO A 24 -17.60 -4.71 -3.18
N ILE A 25 -16.61 -5.42 -2.64
CA ILE A 25 -16.33 -5.44 -1.20
C ILE A 25 -15.81 -4.07 -0.67
N PHE A 26 -15.34 -3.19 -1.55
CA PHE A 26 -14.92 -1.83 -1.25
C PHE A 26 -15.92 -0.82 -1.84
N PRO A 27 -17.00 -0.49 -1.10
CA PRO A 27 -18.07 0.37 -1.63
C PRO A 27 -17.65 1.83 -1.84
N SER A 28 -16.47 2.23 -1.32
CA SER A 28 -15.88 3.55 -1.52
C SER A 28 -14.35 3.44 -1.58
N PHE A 29 -13.70 4.46 -2.17
CA PHE A 29 -12.24 4.54 -2.22
C PHE A 29 -11.60 4.85 -0.86
N PHE A 30 -12.39 5.30 0.13
CA PHE A 30 -11.89 5.71 1.44
C PHE A 30 -11.20 4.56 2.19
N LEU A 31 -11.83 3.38 2.22
CA LEU A 31 -11.27 2.22 2.91
C LEU A 31 -9.98 1.70 2.23
N PRO A 32 -9.93 1.49 0.91
CA PRO A 32 -8.67 1.20 0.20
C PRO A 32 -7.55 2.22 0.44
N VAL A 33 -7.86 3.52 0.51
CA VAL A 33 -6.86 4.56 0.80
C VAL A 33 -6.28 4.41 2.20
N ILE A 34 -7.12 4.15 3.21
CA ILE A 34 -6.65 3.87 4.58
C ILE A 34 -5.76 2.63 4.61
N ILE A 35 -6.16 1.56 3.92
CA ILE A 35 -5.36 0.33 3.83
C ILE A 35 -3.99 0.61 3.21
N GLY A 36 -3.94 1.39 2.13
CA GLY A 36 -2.69 1.82 1.51
C GLY A 36 -1.83 2.64 2.47
N ALA A 37 -2.41 3.58 3.22
CA ALA A 37 -1.68 4.40 4.19
C ALA A 37 -1.04 3.54 5.31
N ILE A 38 -1.76 2.53 5.81
CA ILE A 38 -1.22 1.55 6.76
C ILE A 38 -0.04 0.79 6.13
N GLY A 39 -0.16 0.39 4.86
CA GLY A 39 0.91 -0.30 4.14
C GLY A 39 2.16 0.56 3.91
N ILE A 40 2.00 1.88 3.70
CA ILE A 40 3.13 2.82 3.66
C ILE A 40 3.81 2.87 5.02
N ILE A 41 3.07 3.04 6.11
CA ILE A 41 3.63 3.07 7.47
C ILE A 41 4.40 1.77 7.76
N ALA A 42 3.82 0.62 7.39
CA ALA A 42 4.49 -0.67 7.55
C ALA A 42 5.79 -0.77 6.75
N ALA A 43 5.85 -0.25 5.51
CA ALA A 43 7.08 -0.17 4.74
C ALA A 43 8.12 0.76 5.39
N LEU A 44 7.71 1.94 5.88
CA LEU A 44 8.61 2.91 6.51
C LEU A 44 9.25 2.35 7.79
N ILE A 45 8.54 1.54 8.57
CA ILE A 45 9.08 0.83 9.75
C ILE A 45 10.25 -0.09 9.37
N THR A 46 10.32 -0.58 8.12
CA THR A 46 11.41 -1.46 7.66
C THR A 46 12.69 -0.72 7.28
N ILE A 47 12.66 0.62 7.14
CA ILE A 47 13.82 1.43 6.69
C ILE A 47 15.09 1.19 7.52
N PRO A 48 15.05 1.16 8.86
CA PRO A 48 16.25 0.98 9.68
C PRO A 48 16.91 -0.39 9.54
N ASN A 49 16.19 -1.41 9.04
CA ASN A 49 16.73 -2.76 8.93
C ASN A 49 17.66 -2.88 7.71
N LYS A 50 18.96 -3.09 7.94
CA LYS A 50 19.97 -3.17 6.86
C LYS A 50 19.96 -4.48 6.07
N GLU A 51 19.28 -5.53 6.56
CA GLU A 51 19.20 -6.84 5.90
C GLU A 51 18.16 -6.86 4.78
N ILE A 52 17.14 -6.01 4.86
CA ILE A 52 16.12 -5.88 3.81
C ILE A 52 16.70 -5.05 2.66
N ASN A 53 16.67 -5.62 1.45
CA ASN A 53 17.12 -4.96 0.22
C ASN A 53 16.43 -3.59 0.04
N GLY A 54 17.20 -2.56 -0.35
CA GLY A 54 16.67 -1.19 -0.55
C GLY A 54 15.54 -1.10 -1.58
N LEU A 55 15.60 -1.88 -2.66
CA LEU A 55 14.55 -1.95 -3.67
C LEU A 55 13.26 -2.57 -3.13
N LEU A 56 13.37 -3.56 -2.24
CA LEU A 56 12.21 -4.16 -1.56
C LEU A 56 11.52 -3.13 -0.66
N LYS A 57 12.27 -2.28 0.04
CA LYS A 57 11.71 -1.18 0.85
C LYS A 57 11.00 -0.15 -0.02
N LEU A 58 11.65 0.29 -1.09
CA LEU A 58 11.08 1.22 -2.05
C LEU A 58 9.81 0.65 -2.68
N GLY A 59 9.85 -0.61 -3.13
CA GLY A 59 8.70 -1.33 -3.66
C GLY A 59 7.54 -1.41 -2.67
N GLY A 60 7.84 -1.66 -1.38
CA GLY A 60 6.83 -1.64 -0.31
C GLY A 60 6.15 -0.28 -0.12
N VAL A 61 6.87 0.82 -0.28
CA VAL A 61 6.25 2.16 -0.27
C VAL A 61 5.42 2.38 -1.54
N LEU A 62 5.99 2.11 -2.72
CA LEU A 62 5.39 2.42 -4.01
C LEU A 62 4.12 1.61 -4.29
N ILE A 63 4.08 0.33 -3.92
CA ILE A 63 2.90 -0.53 -4.12
C ILE A 63 1.66 -0.02 -3.37
N ASN A 64 1.86 0.78 -2.32
CA ASN A 64 0.78 1.42 -1.56
C ASN A 64 0.51 2.86 -2.01
N LEU A 65 1.55 3.62 -2.33
CA LEU A 65 1.42 5.00 -2.78
C LEU A 65 0.70 5.10 -4.14
N MET A 66 1.02 4.21 -5.08
CA MET A 66 0.43 4.24 -6.43
C MET A 66 -1.10 4.09 -6.43
N PRO A 67 -1.70 3.12 -5.72
CA PRO A 67 -3.15 3.07 -5.53
C PRO A 67 -3.72 4.35 -4.94
N ILE A 68 -3.13 4.91 -3.88
CA ILE A 68 -3.64 6.13 -3.24
C ILE A 68 -3.66 7.29 -4.24
N LEU A 69 -2.59 7.49 -5.01
CA LEU A 69 -2.57 8.51 -6.06
C LEU A 69 -3.64 8.26 -7.13
N GLY A 70 -3.84 6.98 -7.51
CA GLY A 70 -4.93 6.59 -8.40
C GLY A 70 -6.32 6.94 -7.84
N ALA A 71 -6.56 6.75 -6.53
CA ALA A 71 -7.81 7.15 -5.91
C ALA A 71 -8.03 8.66 -5.99
N LEU A 72 -6.99 9.47 -5.77
CA LEU A 72 -7.10 10.93 -5.87
C LEU A 72 -7.48 11.40 -7.29
N THR A 73 -7.07 10.68 -8.33
CA THR A 73 -7.50 10.97 -9.71
C THR A 73 -8.93 10.53 -10.02
N MET A 74 -9.49 9.61 -9.25
CA MET A 74 -10.84 9.06 -9.44
C MET A 74 -11.90 9.75 -8.58
N VAL A 75 -11.48 10.61 -7.65
CA VAL A 75 -12.34 11.40 -6.73
C VAL A 75 -12.73 12.76 -7.34
N GLN A 76 -12.43 13.00 -8.62
CA GLN A 76 -12.89 14.15 -9.39
C GLN A 76 -14.33 13.94 -9.88
#